data_AF-A0A8H3GJ23-F1
#
_entry.id   AF-A0A8H3GJ23-F1
#
_cell.length_a   1.000
_cell.length_b   1.000
_cell.length_c   1.000
_cell.angle_alpha   90.00
_cell.angle_beta   90.00
_cell.angle_gamma   90.00
#
_symmetry.space_group_name_H-M   'P 1'
#
loop_
_entity.id
_entity.type
_entity.pdbx_description
1 polymer ?
#
loop_
_entity_poly.entity_id
_entity_poly.type
_entity_poly.pdbx_seq_one_letter_code
_entity_poly.pdbx_strand_id
1 'polypeptide(L)'
;MPFAFAFMSRPIFHRLPSSILARPPHSSRIFCNPLSRPIFAGFPTRTMASEAAKSKDFATIDLSEYDPEQSRLMDERCIVVDENDRAIGALDKKTCHLMKNINKGLLHRAFSAFVFRPSDGALLLQQRATEKITFPDMWTNTCCSHPLDDFEEEKIEENQHGVRVAASRKLEHELGIPRSQTPIDGFQYLTRIHYLAPSDGLWGEHEVDYILFMTGNVDVTPNPNEIRDHKYVSKQELIAMFEDPANSFTPWFKLIARDFLFGWWDELLARKKDGKLDVKALAGLVDGSKVVKMVQTLKVVLFQTPPLPIILLRIVMFFTAELLAKRDSGIGLLWMAATLGKTSIGKLNRRNILSANITKLCELVAEPAEPLALRLSSNLLVGVV
;
A
#
# COMPACT_ATOMS: atom_id res chain seq x y z
N MET A 1 71.52 14.05 9.97
CA MET A 1 72.14 14.94 10.99
C MET A 1 73.07 15.92 10.28
N PRO A 2 73.29 17.15 10.77
CA PRO A 2 72.66 17.77 11.94
C PRO A 2 72.26 19.27 11.79
N PHE A 3 71.72 19.80 12.90
CA PHE A 3 71.62 21.20 13.34
C PHE A 3 70.53 22.17 12.81
N ALA A 4 70.08 22.96 13.79
CA ALA A 4 69.03 23.98 13.74
C ALA A 4 69.63 25.35 14.21
N PHE A 5 68.77 26.25 14.70
CA PHE A 5 68.94 27.66 15.11
C PHE A 5 68.60 28.66 13.99
N ALA A 6 67.50 29.44 14.00
CA ALA A 6 66.86 30.29 15.02
C ALA A 6 67.56 31.63 15.28
N PHE A 7 66.92 32.75 14.90
CA PHE A 7 66.96 34.10 15.51
C PHE A 7 65.88 34.95 14.78
N MET A 8 64.73 35.24 15.39
CA MET A 8 64.41 36.47 16.14
C MET A 8 64.64 37.80 15.40
N SER A 9 63.54 38.47 15.01
CA SER A 9 63.35 39.93 15.18
C SER A 9 61.86 40.33 15.02
N ARG A 10 61.40 41.19 15.93
CA ARG A 10 60.10 41.90 16.02
C ARG A 10 60.45 43.39 16.27
N PRO A 11 59.49 44.32 16.39
CA PRO A 11 58.21 44.49 15.69
C PRO A 11 58.02 45.94 15.17
N ILE A 12 57.00 46.21 14.34
CA ILE A 12 56.24 47.46 14.43
C ILE A 12 54.74 47.14 14.35
N PHE A 13 53.96 47.68 15.29
CA PHE A 13 52.50 47.59 15.33
C PHE A 13 51.87 48.75 14.54
N HIS A 14 50.82 48.47 13.77
CA HIS A 14 49.65 49.35 13.74
C HIS A 14 48.37 48.51 13.75
N ARG A 15 47.36 49.03 14.48
CA ARG A 15 46.08 48.38 14.83
C ARG A 15 45.14 48.30 13.61
N LEU A 16 44.62 47.12 13.26
CA LEU A 16 43.25 46.60 13.54
C LEU A 16 42.11 47.21 12.67
N PRO A 17 40.97 46.52 12.44
CA PRO A 17 40.68 45.07 12.60
C PRO A 17 39.90 44.41 11.41
N SER A 18 39.74 43.06 11.47
CA SER A 18 38.60 42.24 10.96
C SER A 18 38.22 42.28 9.46
N SER A 19 37.69 41.23 8.79
CA SER A 19 37.55 39.77 8.98
C SER A 19 36.76 39.23 7.76
N ILE A 20 36.90 38.04 7.18
CA ILE A 20 37.79 36.87 7.39
C ILE A 20 37.89 36.14 6.02
N LEU A 21 38.95 35.35 5.77
CA LEU A 21 39.11 34.57 4.52
C LEU A 21 38.54 33.14 4.61
N ALA A 22 37.89 32.73 3.51
CA ALA A 22 37.73 31.35 3.00
C ALA A 22 36.95 30.27 3.79
N ARG A 23 35.86 29.78 3.18
CA ARG A 23 35.65 28.34 2.79
C ARG A 23 34.37 28.18 1.93
N PRO A 24 34.21 27.08 1.17
CA PRO A 24 33.21 26.97 0.09
C PRO A 24 31.79 26.62 0.60
N PRO A 25 30.73 26.91 -0.17
CA PRO A 25 29.36 26.57 0.20
C PRO A 25 29.09 25.06 0.11
N HIS A 26 28.61 24.50 1.21
CA HIS A 26 28.15 23.12 1.29
C HIS A 26 26.76 22.92 0.66
N SER A 27 26.54 21.70 0.14
CA SER A 27 25.33 20.88 0.31
C SER A 27 24.06 21.61 0.75
N SER A 28 23.15 21.82 -0.19
CA SER A 28 21.79 22.30 0.05
C SER A 28 20.96 21.26 0.82
N ARG A 29 20.93 21.38 2.16
CA ARG A 29 19.95 20.69 3.00
C ARG A 29 18.55 21.24 2.73
N ILE A 30 17.65 20.40 2.24
CA ILE A 30 16.23 20.76 2.11
C ILE A 30 15.60 20.74 3.50
N PHE A 31 15.41 21.93 4.08
CA PHE A 31 14.58 22.11 5.28
C PHE A 31 13.10 22.14 4.89
N CYS A 32 12.34 21.11 5.25
CA CYS A 32 10.88 21.19 5.26
C CYS A 32 10.42 21.96 6.51
N ASN A 33 10.01 23.22 6.34
CA ASN A 33 9.50 24.05 7.43
C ASN A 33 7.97 23.85 7.60
N PRO A 34 7.43 23.53 8.80
CA PRO A 34 6.05 23.09 8.95
C PRO A 34 5.10 24.20 9.44
N LEU A 35 4.49 24.98 8.54
CA LEU A 35 3.42 25.93 8.89
C LEU A 35 2.29 25.98 7.87
N SER A 36 1.16 25.34 8.20
CA SER A 36 -0.24 25.74 7.90
C SER A 36 -1.20 24.60 8.25
N ARG A 37 -1.73 24.57 9.47
CA ARG A 37 -2.80 23.63 9.87
C ARG A 37 -4.18 24.21 9.52
N PRO A 38 -5.06 23.49 8.81
CA PRO A 38 -6.50 23.63 9.00
C PRO A 38 -6.89 22.89 10.29
N ILE A 39 -7.64 23.54 11.18
CA ILE A 39 -8.24 22.86 12.34
C ILE A 39 -9.46 22.08 11.82
N PHE A 40 -9.31 20.78 11.64
CA PHE A 40 -10.46 19.87 11.53
C PHE A 40 -10.86 19.39 12.91
N ALA A 41 -12.05 19.79 13.36
CA ALA A 41 -12.71 19.15 14.49
C ALA A 41 -13.04 17.70 14.09
N GLY A 42 -12.58 16.73 14.86
CA GLY A 42 -12.80 15.31 14.56
C GLY A 42 -14.26 14.91 14.82
N PHE A 43 -14.90 14.33 13.80
CA PHE A 43 -16.11 13.53 14.01
C PHE A 43 -15.74 12.15 14.58
N PRO A 44 -16.57 11.54 15.45
CA PRO A 44 -16.21 10.30 16.13
C PRO A 44 -16.40 9.07 15.21
N THR A 45 -15.34 8.65 14.51
CA THR A 45 -15.32 7.42 13.69
C THR A 45 -15.18 6.12 14.49
N ARG A 46 -15.39 6.17 15.82
CA ARG A 46 -15.09 5.06 16.75
C ARG A 46 -16.11 3.90 16.71
N THR A 47 -17.18 4.02 15.95
CA THR A 47 -18.36 3.13 15.99
C THR A 47 -18.28 1.98 14.99
N MET A 48 -18.22 2.27 13.67
CA MET A 48 -18.45 1.30 12.57
C MET A 48 -17.76 -0.07 12.75
N ALA A 49 -16.42 -0.14 12.79
CA ALA A 49 -15.70 -1.42 12.88
C ALA A 49 -15.94 -2.16 14.23
N SER A 50 -16.12 -1.43 15.33
CA SER A 50 -16.43 -2.01 16.65
C SER A 50 -17.86 -2.53 16.74
N GLU A 51 -18.78 -1.95 15.98
CA GLU A 51 -20.17 -2.40 15.85
C GLU A 51 -20.29 -3.58 14.88
N ALA A 52 -19.54 -3.56 13.76
CA ALA A 52 -19.45 -4.66 12.81
C ALA A 52 -19.02 -5.97 13.47
N ALA A 53 -17.95 -5.95 14.27
CA ALA A 53 -17.47 -7.14 15.01
C ALA A 53 -18.42 -7.65 16.11
N LYS A 54 -19.43 -6.85 16.50
CA LYS A 54 -20.49 -7.25 17.45
C LYS A 54 -21.76 -7.74 16.75
N SER A 55 -21.84 -7.61 15.42
CA SER A 55 -22.91 -8.21 14.64
C SER A 55 -22.88 -9.74 14.82
N LYS A 56 -24.05 -10.34 15.04
CA LYS A 56 -24.22 -11.80 14.95
C LYS A 56 -24.80 -12.25 13.60
N ASP A 57 -25.10 -11.30 12.73
CA ASP A 57 -25.64 -11.51 11.39
C ASP A 57 -24.56 -11.23 10.34
N PHE A 58 -23.65 -12.19 10.19
CA PHE A 58 -22.68 -12.21 9.11
C PHE A 58 -23.21 -13.05 7.95
N ALA A 59 -22.94 -12.58 6.73
CA ALA A 59 -23.21 -13.37 5.55
C ALA A 59 -22.22 -14.54 5.49
N THR A 60 -22.72 -15.70 5.08
CA THR A 60 -21.95 -16.90 4.75
C THR A 60 -22.35 -17.39 3.36
N ILE A 61 -21.53 -18.24 2.76
CA ILE A 61 -21.77 -18.88 1.46
C ILE A 61 -21.34 -20.35 1.54
N ASP A 62 -21.96 -21.18 0.70
CA ASP A 62 -21.47 -22.53 0.40
C ASP A 62 -20.18 -22.44 -0.43
N LEU A 63 -19.22 -23.32 -0.15
CA LEU A 63 -17.94 -23.41 -0.84
C LEU A 63 -17.80 -24.71 -1.64
N SER A 64 -18.88 -25.49 -1.78
CA SER A 64 -18.87 -26.79 -2.48
C SER A 64 -18.40 -26.76 -3.95
N GLU A 65 -18.46 -25.59 -4.61
CA GLU A 65 -17.97 -25.37 -5.99
C GLU A 65 -16.48 -24.97 -6.07
N TYR A 66 -15.82 -24.68 -4.96
CA TYR A 66 -14.40 -24.30 -4.90
C TYR A 66 -13.50 -25.51 -4.64
N ASP A 67 -12.20 -25.34 -4.85
CA ASP A 67 -11.20 -26.35 -4.50
C ASP A 67 -11.35 -26.81 -3.03
N PRO A 68 -11.36 -28.12 -2.73
CA PRO A 68 -11.60 -28.60 -1.37
C PRO A 68 -10.60 -28.14 -0.33
N GLU A 69 -9.32 -27.97 -0.69
CA GLU A 69 -8.28 -27.55 0.25
C GLU A 69 -8.37 -26.04 0.51
N GLN A 70 -8.56 -25.22 -0.53
CA GLN A 70 -8.82 -23.79 -0.35
C GLN A 70 -10.12 -23.55 0.44
N SER A 71 -11.16 -24.37 0.24
CA SER A 71 -12.39 -24.33 1.03
C SER A 71 -12.16 -24.68 2.49
N ARG A 72 -11.34 -25.71 2.78
CA ARG A 72 -10.93 -26.07 4.15
C ARG A 72 -10.12 -24.96 4.82
N LEU A 73 -9.27 -24.26 4.07
CA LEU A 73 -8.50 -23.10 4.55
C LEU A 73 -9.37 -21.86 4.82
N MET A 74 -10.65 -21.85 4.41
CA MET A 74 -11.57 -20.75 4.73
C MET A 74 -12.17 -20.82 6.13
N ASP A 75 -12.01 -21.94 6.84
CA ASP A 75 -12.38 -22.08 8.25
C ASP A 75 -11.29 -21.59 9.21
N GLU A 76 -10.10 -21.22 8.71
CA GLU A 76 -9.03 -20.59 9.51
C GLU A 76 -9.55 -19.31 10.20
N ARG A 77 -9.31 -19.14 11.51
CA ARG A 77 -9.81 -17.98 12.26
C ARG A 77 -8.84 -16.79 12.18
N CYS A 78 -9.25 -15.74 11.47
CA CYS A 78 -8.54 -14.46 11.40
C CYS A 78 -8.78 -13.62 12.65
N ILE A 79 -7.75 -12.86 13.07
CA ILE A 79 -7.87 -11.87 14.15
C ILE A 79 -8.61 -10.62 13.61
N VAL A 80 -9.79 -10.32 14.16
CA VAL A 80 -10.61 -9.16 13.80
C VAL A 80 -10.17 -7.95 14.62
N VAL A 81 -10.02 -6.77 14.00
CA VAL A 81 -9.42 -5.58 14.62
C VAL A 81 -10.23 -4.29 14.41
N ASP A 82 -10.01 -3.29 15.27
CA ASP A 82 -10.45 -1.91 15.01
C ASP A 82 -9.49 -1.17 14.03
N GLU A 83 -9.87 0.03 13.55
CA GLU A 83 -9.01 0.84 12.66
C GLU A 83 -7.65 1.26 13.27
N ASN A 84 -7.46 1.08 14.58
CA ASN A 84 -6.20 1.33 15.27
C ASN A 84 -5.41 0.03 15.50
N ASP A 85 -5.85 -1.07 14.88
CA ASP A 85 -5.25 -2.39 14.98
C ASP A 85 -5.29 -2.97 16.41
N ARG A 86 -6.38 -2.73 17.14
CA ARG A 86 -6.66 -3.47 18.39
C ARG A 86 -7.50 -4.68 18.09
N ALA A 87 -7.09 -5.86 18.56
CA ALA A 87 -7.92 -7.06 18.50
C ALA A 87 -9.26 -6.85 19.23
N ILE A 88 -10.36 -7.19 18.55
CA ILE A 88 -11.74 -7.07 19.07
C ILE A 88 -12.54 -8.37 18.97
N GLY A 89 -11.97 -9.41 18.36
CA GLY A 89 -12.54 -10.75 18.24
C GLY A 89 -11.83 -11.57 17.18
N ALA A 90 -12.45 -12.67 16.77
CA ALA A 90 -11.97 -13.50 15.66
C ALA A 90 -13.14 -14.21 14.96
N LEU A 91 -13.03 -14.33 13.65
CA LEU A 91 -14.02 -14.92 12.74
C LEU A 91 -13.32 -15.79 11.71
N ASP A 92 -14.04 -16.73 11.10
CA ASP A 92 -13.51 -17.51 9.99
C ASP A 92 -13.12 -16.62 8.80
N LYS A 93 -12.12 -17.07 8.05
CA LYS A 93 -11.56 -16.38 6.89
C LYS A 93 -12.62 -16.10 5.83
N LYS A 94 -13.53 -17.04 5.55
CA LYS A 94 -14.68 -16.78 4.66
C LYS A 94 -15.47 -15.55 5.11
N THR A 95 -15.89 -15.49 6.36
CA THR A 95 -16.65 -14.36 6.92
C THR A 95 -15.88 -13.05 6.75
N CYS A 96 -14.57 -13.05 6.99
CA CYS A 96 -13.70 -11.87 6.85
C CYS A 96 -13.56 -11.36 5.41
N HIS A 97 -13.53 -12.23 4.41
CA HIS A 97 -13.22 -11.87 3.01
C HIS A 97 -14.48 -11.64 2.13
N LEU A 98 -15.69 -11.84 2.67
CA LEU A 98 -16.94 -11.55 1.94
C LEU A 98 -17.21 -10.04 1.89
N MET A 99 -17.37 -9.48 0.69
CA MET A 99 -17.65 -8.05 0.48
C MET A 99 -18.90 -7.56 1.24
N LYS A 100 -19.91 -8.42 1.42
CA LYS A 100 -21.12 -8.10 2.21
C LYS A 100 -20.83 -7.86 3.69
N ASN A 101 -19.76 -8.45 4.24
CA ASN A 101 -19.33 -8.24 5.63
C ASN A 101 -18.30 -7.10 5.71
N ILE A 102 -17.37 -7.02 4.76
CA ILE A 102 -16.41 -5.91 4.60
C ILE A 102 -17.15 -4.56 4.50
N ASN A 103 -18.22 -4.49 3.69
CA ASN A 103 -19.04 -3.27 3.53
C ASN A 103 -19.82 -2.87 4.79
N LYS A 104 -19.96 -3.76 5.79
CA LYS A 104 -20.45 -3.40 7.14
C LYS A 104 -19.34 -2.82 8.04
N GLY A 105 -18.09 -2.79 7.58
CA GLY A 105 -16.92 -2.33 8.34
C GLY A 105 -16.10 -3.44 8.99
N LEU A 106 -16.32 -4.73 8.64
CA LEU A 106 -15.50 -5.82 9.13
C LEU A 106 -14.06 -5.70 8.61
N LEU A 107 -13.08 -5.81 9.51
CA LEU A 107 -11.65 -5.54 9.29
C LEU A 107 -10.82 -6.57 10.06
N HIS A 108 -9.82 -7.17 9.42
CA HIS A 108 -8.94 -8.17 10.04
C HIS A 108 -7.45 -7.80 9.94
N ARG A 109 -6.62 -8.45 10.76
CA ARG A 109 -5.17 -8.30 10.75
C ARG A 109 -4.54 -9.21 9.68
N ALA A 110 -3.54 -8.70 8.97
CA ALA A 110 -2.81 -9.42 7.92
C ALA A 110 -1.31 -9.10 7.95
N PHE A 111 -0.53 -9.77 7.11
CA PHE A 111 0.85 -9.41 6.81
C PHE A 111 1.21 -9.62 5.33
N SER A 112 2.14 -8.80 4.85
CA SER A 112 2.78 -8.89 3.54
C SER A 112 4.28 -9.05 3.74
N ALA A 113 4.79 -10.24 3.43
CA ALA A 113 6.20 -10.58 3.49
C ALA A 113 6.91 -10.28 2.15
N PHE A 114 8.14 -9.76 2.26
CA PHE A 114 9.02 -9.42 1.14
C PHE A 114 10.41 -10.03 1.40
N VAL A 115 10.76 -11.09 0.67
CA VAL A 115 12.03 -11.81 0.80
C VAL A 115 12.99 -11.37 -0.30
N PHE A 116 14.09 -10.72 0.09
CA PHE A 116 15.15 -10.26 -0.81
C PHE A 116 16.34 -11.20 -0.75
N ARG A 117 16.90 -11.54 -1.91
CA ARG A 117 18.16 -12.30 -2.00
C ARG A 117 19.34 -11.42 -1.55
N PRO A 118 20.15 -11.84 -0.56
CA PRO A 118 21.22 -11.01 -0.01
C PRO A 118 22.31 -10.56 -0.99
N SER A 119 22.55 -11.31 -2.08
CA SER A 119 23.64 -11.09 -3.03
C SER A 119 23.42 -9.89 -3.95
N ASP A 120 22.22 -9.78 -4.53
CA ASP A 120 21.86 -8.83 -5.59
C ASP A 120 20.69 -7.91 -5.19
N GLY A 121 19.88 -8.31 -4.20
CA GLY A 121 18.68 -7.61 -3.79
C GLY A 121 17.47 -7.88 -4.67
N ALA A 122 17.46 -8.97 -5.43
CA ALA A 122 16.26 -9.41 -6.12
C ALA A 122 15.17 -9.82 -5.12
N LEU A 123 13.93 -9.37 -5.35
CA LEU A 123 12.75 -9.72 -4.56
C LEU A 123 12.14 -11.00 -5.10
N LEU A 124 11.83 -11.97 -4.23
CA LEU A 124 11.04 -13.14 -4.57
C LEU A 124 9.56 -12.76 -4.68
N LEU A 125 8.97 -12.96 -5.86
CA LEU A 125 7.54 -12.86 -6.11
C LEU A 125 6.91 -14.25 -6.24
N GLN A 126 5.62 -14.33 -5.97
CA GLN A 126 4.78 -15.47 -6.36
C GLN A 126 3.69 -15.03 -7.35
N GLN A 127 3.22 -15.96 -8.18
CA GLN A 127 1.94 -15.91 -8.87
C GLN A 127 0.95 -16.82 -8.13
N ARG A 128 -0.24 -16.29 -7.81
CA ARG A 128 -1.27 -17.02 -7.05
C ARG A 128 -1.78 -18.21 -7.87
N ALA A 129 -2.04 -19.34 -7.22
CA ALA A 129 -2.68 -20.50 -7.85
C ALA A 129 -4.05 -20.14 -8.46
N THR A 130 -4.51 -20.95 -9.42
CA THR A 130 -5.83 -20.80 -10.07
C THR A 130 -6.96 -21.05 -9.06
N GLU A 131 -6.67 -21.93 -8.11
CA GLU A 131 -7.54 -22.44 -7.06
C GLU A 131 -7.81 -21.39 -5.96
N LYS A 132 -7.01 -20.32 -5.88
CA LYS A 132 -7.16 -19.26 -4.88
C LYS A 132 -8.50 -18.54 -5.01
N ILE A 133 -9.31 -18.57 -3.96
CA ILE A 133 -10.63 -17.93 -3.90
C ILE A 133 -10.53 -16.41 -4.16
N THR A 134 -9.54 -15.73 -3.58
CA THR A 134 -9.28 -14.30 -3.83
C THR A 134 -8.10 -14.12 -4.79
N PHE A 135 -8.29 -13.30 -5.84
CA PHE A 135 -7.25 -12.91 -6.81
C PHE A 135 -6.44 -14.08 -7.41
N PRO A 136 -7.06 -15.13 -7.98
CA PRO A 136 -6.32 -16.19 -8.67
C PRO A 136 -5.47 -15.65 -9.83
N ASP A 137 -4.41 -16.38 -10.19
CA ASP A 137 -3.48 -16.07 -11.30
C ASP A 137 -2.72 -14.73 -11.23
N MET A 138 -2.89 -13.92 -10.17
CA MET A 138 -2.22 -12.63 -10.03
C MET A 138 -0.82 -12.75 -9.42
N TRP A 139 0.13 -11.95 -9.93
CA TRP A 139 1.44 -11.75 -9.30
C TRP A 139 1.32 -10.87 -8.04
N THR A 140 2.10 -11.18 -7.01
CA THR A 140 2.17 -10.41 -5.76
C THR A 140 3.58 -10.49 -5.14
N ASN A 141 3.81 -9.79 -4.02
CA ASN A 141 4.99 -9.98 -3.17
C ASN A 141 5.10 -11.42 -2.64
N THR A 142 6.17 -11.73 -1.91
CA THR A 142 6.58 -13.11 -1.60
C THR A 142 5.49 -13.97 -0.96
N CYS A 143 4.80 -13.46 0.07
CA CYS A 143 3.72 -14.18 0.77
C CYS A 143 2.79 -13.16 1.44
N CYS A 144 1.48 -13.39 1.39
CA CYS A 144 0.46 -12.52 1.99
C CYS A 144 -0.58 -13.40 2.68
N SER A 145 -0.78 -13.25 3.99
CA SER A 145 -1.70 -14.08 4.77
C SER A 145 -1.99 -13.46 6.13
N HIS A 146 -2.77 -14.16 6.95
CA HIS A 146 -3.22 -13.72 8.27
C HIS A 146 -2.45 -14.40 9.42
N PRO A 147 -2.15 -13.68 10.52
CA PRO A 147 -1.96 -14.32 11.82
C PRO A 147 -3.30 -14.92 12.28
N LEU A 148 -3.23 -16.11 12.87
CA LEU A 148 -4.41 -16.88 13.26
C LEU A 148 -4.71 -16.77 14.76
N ASP A 149 -5.99 -16.57 15.10
CA ASP A 149 -6.42 -16.44 16.49
C ASP A 149 -6.28 -17.74 17.29
N ASP A 150 -6.29 -18.88 16.61
CA ASP A 150 -6.16 -20.21 17.22
C ASP A 150 -4.71 -20.55 17.66
N PHE A 151 -3.74 -19.71 17.30
CA PHE A 151 -2.33 -19.88 17.67
C PHE A 151 -1.92 -18.79 18.67
N GLU A 152 -1.73 -19.16 19.95
CA GLU A 152 -1.33 -18.21 21.00
C GLU A 152 -0.05 -17.42 20.67
N GLU A 153 0.93 -18.05 20.00
CA GLU A 153 2.16 -17.37 19.59
C GLU A 153 1.90 -16.29 18.52
N GLU A 154 0.90 -16.47 17.65
CA GLU A 154 0.54 -15.52 16.59
C GLU A 154 -0.26 -14.31 17.10
N LYS A 155 -0.73 -14.38 18.35
CA LYS A 155 -1.38 -13.27 19.06
C LYS A 155 -0.41 -12.39 19.85
N ILE A 156 0.89 -12.72 19.92
CA ILE A 156 1.88 -11.93 20.64
C ILE A 156 2.19 -10.63 19.88
N GLU A 157 1.63 -9.51 20.34
CA GLU A 157 1.80 -8.19 19.70
C GLU A 157 3.17 -7.53 19.96
N GLU A 158 3.84 -7.91 21.06
CA GLU A 158 5.15 -7.36 21.43
C GLU A 158 6.18 -7.60 20.32
N ASN A 159 6.89 -6.53 19.92
CA ASN A 159 7.86 -6.54 18.82
C ASN A 159 7.33 -7.23 17.54
N GLN A 160 6.02 -7.17 17.32
CA GLN A 160 5.34 -7.80 16.19
C GLN A 160 5.66 -9.31 16.07
N HIS A 161 5.87 -10.00 17.19
CA HIS A 161 6.29 -11.41 17.21
C HIS A 161 5.29 -12.29 16.46
N GLY A 162 4.00 -12.18 16.77
CA GLY A 162 2.98 -13.07 16.22
C GLY A 162 2.81 -13.01 14.70
N VAL A 163 2.89 -11.82 14.10
CA VAL A 163 2.87 -11.69 12.63
C VAL A 163 4.17 -12.20 11.98
N ARG A 164 5.31 -12.13 12.68
CA ARG A 164 6.59 -12.72 12.20
C ARG A 164 6.56 -14.25 12.27
N VAL A 165 5.90 -14.83 13.28
CA VAL A 165 5.62 -16.27 13.39
C VAL A 165 4.70 -16.73 12.24
N ALA A 166 3.59 -16.02 12.04
CA ALA A 166 2.64 -16.31 10.97
C ALA A 166 3.30 -16.25 9.57
N ALA A 167 4.16 -15.26 9.33
CA ALA A 167 4.95 -15.15 8.10
C ALA A 167 5.92 -16.33 7.91
N SER A 168 6.63 -16.75 8.96
CA SER A 168 7.49 -17.95 8.91
C SER A 168 6.70 -19.22 8.58
N ARG A 169 5.55 -19.45 9.25
CA ARG A 169 4.63 -20.57 8.98
C ARG A 169 4.12 -20.57 7.54
N LYS A 170 3.72 -19.41 7.01
CA LYS A 170 3.10 -19.34 5.68
C LYS A 170 4.10 -19.36 4.53
N LEU A 171 5.33 -18.90 4.72
CA LEU A 171 6.42 -19.13 3.77
C LEU A 171 6.77 -20.62 3.64
N GLU A 172 6.69 -21.38 4.74
CA GLU A 172 6.80 -22.85 4.71
C GLU A 172 5.60 -23.48 4.01
N HIS A 173 4.36 -23.08 4.34
CA HIS A 173 3.16 -23.68 3.75
C HIS A 173 2.96 -23.37 2.25
N GLU A 174 3.17 -22.12 1.81
CA GLU A 174 2.92 -21.71 0.43
C GLU A 174 4.13 -21.97 -0.49
N LEU A 175 5.34 -21.63 -0.03
CA LEU A 175 6.55 -21.68 -0.87
C LEU A 175 7.50 -22.84 -0.51
N GLY A 176 7.14 -23.69 0.47
CA GLY A 176 7.98 -24.80 0.91
C GLY A 176 9.29 -24.39 1.58
N ILE A 177 9.43 -23.11 1.95
CA ILE A 177 10.68 -22.57 2.51
C ILE A 177 10.83 -23.09 3.95
N PRO A 178 11.86 -23.88 4.29
CA PRO A 178 12.00 -24.44 5.63
C PRO A 178 12.14 -23.35 6.71
N ARG A 179 11.50 -23.53 7.88
CA ARG A 179 11.60 -22.54 8.99
C ARG A 179 13.02 -22.24 9.48
N SER A 180 13.98 -23.13 9.24
CA SER A 180 15.40 -22.89 9.49
C SER A 180 15.99 -21.77 8.62
N GLN A 181 15.36 -21.44 7.49
CA GLN A 181 15.72 -20.36 6.57
C GLN A 181 14.87 -19.08 6.77
N THR A 182 13.77 -19.16 7.52
CA THR A 182 12.86 -18.06 7.87
C THR A 182 12.77 -17.84 9.40
N PRO A 183 13.89 -17.65 10.12
CA PRO A 183 13.86 -17.41 11.56
C PRO A 183 13.04 -16.16 11.90
N ILE A 184 12.27 -16.21 12.99
CA ILE A 184 11.34 -15.14 13.40
C ILE A 184 12.06 -13.79 13.57
N ASP A 185 13.29 -13.80 14.07
CA ASP A 185 14.13 -12.60 14.22
C ASP A 185 14.86 -12.18 12.94
N GLY A 186 14.73 -12.92 11.83
CA GLY A 186 15.18 -12.50 10.50
C GLY A 186 14.29 -11.41 9.88
N PHE A 187 13.01 -11.32 10.27
CA PHE A 187 12.08 -10.34 9.73
C PHE A 187 12.28 -8.95 10.33
N GLN A 188 12.30 -7.93 9.47
CA GLN A 188 12.22 -6.51 9.83
C GLN A 188 10.80 -6.00 9.57
N TYR A 189 10.07 -5.65 10.62
CA TYR A 189 8.85 -4.88 10.50
C TYR A 189 9.16 -3.43 10.07
N LEU A 190 8.40 -2.91 9.10
CA LEU A 190 8.52 -1.51 8.64
C LEU A 190 7.36 -0.64 9.12
N THR A 191 6.13 -1.02 8.78
CA THR A 191 4.91 -0.25 9.06
C THR A 191 3.66 -1.09 8.87
N ARG A 192 2.50 -0.56 9.25
CA ARG A 192 1.19 -1.14 8.95
C ARG A 192 0.47 -0.32 7.89
N ILE A 193 -0.22 -0.99 7.00
CA ILE A 193 -1.01 -0.38 5.93
C ILE A 193 -2.47 -0.81 6.05
N HIS A 194 -3.38 0.15 6.15
CA HIS A 194 -4.83 -0.11 6.11
C HIS A 194 -5.34 0.10 4.69
N TYR A 195 -5.91 -0.95 4.09
CA TYR A 195 -6.43 -0.92 2.73
C TYR A 195 -7.70 -1.76 2.58
N LEU A 196 -8.45 -1.51 1.50
CA LEU A 196 -9.62 -2.30 1.07
C LEU A 196 -9.49 -2.55 -0.44
N ALA A 197 -9.72 -3.80 -0.87
CA ALA A 197 -9.63 -4.21 -2.27
C ALA A 197 -10.69 -5.28 -2.63
N PRO A 198 -11.70 -4.98 -3.46
CA PRO A 198 -12.59 -6.00 -4.02
C PRO A 198 -11.84 -6.94 -4.98
N SER A 199 -12.23 -8.21 -5.03
CA SER A 199 -11.73 -9.23 -5.97
C SER A 199 -12.65 -9.34 -7.20
N ASP A 200 -13.82 -9.95 -7.03
CA ASP A 200 -14.77 -10.31 -8.09
C ASP A 200 -16.20 -9.78 -7.83
N GLY A 201 -16.38 -9.02 -6.75
CA GLY A 201 -17.66 -8.49 -6.27
C GLY A 201 -18.26 -9.28 -5.11
N LEU A 202 -18.03 -10.59 -5.04
CA LEU A 202 -18.40 -11.42 -3.88
C LEU A 202 -17.32 -11.34 -2.80
N TRP A 203 -16.06 -11.49 -3.21
CA TRP A 203 -14.90 -11.53 -2.34
C TRP A 203 -14.06 -10.25 -2.40
N GLY A 204 -13.26 -10.02 -1.37
CA GLY A 204 -12.27 -8.95 -1.31
C GLY A 204 -11.45 -8.99 -0.01
N GLU A 205 -10.58 -8.00 0.13
CA GLU A 205 -9.73 -7.77 1.30
C GLU A 205 -10.13 -6.46 2.00
N HIS A 206 -10.06 -6.45 3.33
CA HIS A 206 -10.10 -5.22 4.12
C HIS A 206 -9.25 -5.45 5.38
N GLU A 207 -8.02 -4.93 5.36
CA GLU A 207 -6.96 -5.41 6.24
C GLU A 207 -6.18 -4.28 6.90
N VAL A 208 -5.71 -4.52 8.12
CA VAL A 208 -4.48 -3.88 8.62
C VAL A 208 -3.31 -4.82 8.35
N ASP A 209 -2.57 -4.50 7.30
CA ASP A 209 -1.47 -5.30 6.76
C ASP A 209 -0.11 -4.89 7.35
N TYR A 210 0.56 -5.83 8.02
CA TYR A 210 1.91 -5.68 8.54
C TYR A 210 2.97 -5.91 7.45
N ILE A 211 3.73 -4.87 7.13
CA ILE A 211 4.81 -4.95 6.15
C ILE A 211 6.08 -5.53 6.80
N LEU A 212 6.46 -6.74 6.36
CA LEU A 212 7.59 -7.51 6.86
C LEU A 212 8.63 -7.74 5.76
N PHE A 213 9.85 -7.26 5.95
CA PHE A 213 10.97 -7.50 5.04
C PHE A 213 11.89 -8.59 5.61
N MET A 214 12.47 -9.44 4.76
CA MET A 214 13.48 -10.44 5.14
C MET A 214 14.59 -10.49 4.09
N THR A 215 15.83 -10.73 4.52
CA THR A 215 16.94 -11.10 3.61
C THR A 215 17.33 -12.54 3.85
N GLY A 216 17.30 -13.38 2.80
CA GLY A 216 17.63 -14.80 2.91
C GLY A 216 17.93 -15.44 1.56
N ASN A 217 18.87 -16.40 1.55
CA ASN A 217 18.95 -17.37 0.47
C ASN A 217 17.99 -18.50 0.86
N VAL A 218 16.83 -18.56 0.21
CA VAL A 218 15.78 -19.53 0.53
C VAL A 218 15.60 -20.52 -0.61
N ASP A 219 15.44 -21.79 -0.25
CA ASP A 219 15.07 -22.87 -1.15
C ASP A 219 13.54 -22.89 -1.28
N VAL A 220 13.04 -22.86 -2.52
CA VAL A 220 11.61 -22.71 -2.81
C VAL A 220 11.08 -23.99 -3.46
N THR A 221 10.08 -24.60 -2.83
CA THR A 221 9.35 -25.78 -3.31
C THR A 221 7.85 -25.50 -3.15
N PRO A 222 7.22 -24.79 -4.10
CA PRO A 222 5.88 -24.24 -3.88
C PRO A 222 4.79 -25.31 -3.72
N ASN A 223 3.83 -25.05 -2.86
CA ASN A 223 2.57 -25.78 -2.83
C ASN A 223 1.73 -25.37 -4.05
N PRO A 224 1.43 -26.28 -5.01
CA PRO A 224 0.74 -25.92 -6.25
C PRO A 224 -0.71 -25.46 -6.04
N ASN A 225 -1.33 -25.77 -4.89
CA ASN A 225 -2.67 -25.28 -4.52
C ASN A 225 -2.65 -23.83 -4.01
N GLU A 226 -1.48 -23.31 -3.61
CA GLU A 226 -1.31 -21.93 -3.17
C GLU A 226 -0.63 -21.07 -4.25
N ILE A 227 0.38 -21.62 -4.94
CA ILE A 227 1.32 -20.91 -5.82
C ILE A 227 1.38 -21.56 -7.21
N ARG A 228 1.08 -20.77 -8.26
CA ARG A 228 1.19 -21.18 -9.67
C ARG A 228 2.62 -21.06 -10.22
N ASP A 229 3.32 -20.00 -9.86
CA ASP A 229 4.68 -19.70 -10.33
C ASP A 229 5.40 -18.84 -9.28
N HIS A 230 6.74 -18.77 -9.34
CA HIS A 230 7.54 -17.92 -8.49
C HIS A 230 8.82 -17.47 -9.22
N LYS A 231 9.27 -16.25 -8.95
CA LYS A 231 10.54 -15.77 -9.50
C LYS A 231 11.17 -14.67 -8.68
N TYR A 232 12.49 -14.63 -8.70
CA TYR A 232 13.25 -13.48 -8.23
C TYR A 232 13.31 -12.42 -9.33
N VAL A 233 13.08 -11.17 -8.96
CA VAL A 233 13.20 -10.03 -9.88
C VAL A 233 14.02 -8.90 -9.25
N SER A 234 14.87 -8.28 -10.06
CA SER A 234 15.44 -6.97 -9.74
C SER A 234 14.35 -5.89 -9.70
N LYS A 235 14.67 -4.74 -9.12
CA LYS A 235 13.78 -3.58 -9.11
C LYS A 235 13.37 -3.15 -10.53
N GLN A 236 14.30 -3.20 -11.49
CA GLN A 236 14.06 -2.84 -12.88
C GLN A 236 13.14 -3.84 -13.59
N GLU A 237 13.33 -5.14 -13.35
CA GLU A 237 12.44 -6.17 -13.88
C GLU A 237 11.02 -6.06 -13.32
N LEU A 238 10.87 -5.76 -12.02
CA LEU A 238 9.53 -5.52 -11.44
C LEU A 238 8.83 -4.31 -12.08
N ILE A 239 9.57 -3.22 -12.33
CA ILE A 239 9.01 -2.04 -13.02
C ILE A 239 8.55 -2.42 -14.42
N ALA A 240 9.38 -3.12 -15.20
CA ALA A 240 9.02 -3.58 -16.53
C ALA A 240 7.81 -4.54 -16.53
N MET A 241 7.71 -5.44 -15.55
CA MET A 241 6.54 -6.31 -15.43
C MET A 241 5.24 -5.55 -15.13
N PHE A 242 5.30 -4.44 -14.38
CA PHE A 242 4.11 -3.58 -14.14
C PHE A 242 3.68 -2.79 -15.39
N GLU A 243 4.59 -2.57 -16.34
CA GLU A 243 4.30 -1.91 -17.63
C GLU A 243 3.74 -2.88 -18.68
N ASP A 244 4.05 -4.18 -18.55
CA ASP A 244 3.54 -5.24 -19.43
C ASP A 244 2.08 -5.61 -19.10
N PRO A 245 1.11 -5.35 -20.01
CA PRO A 245 -0.31 -5.63 -19.78
C PRO A 245 -0.66 -7.12 -19.75
N ALA A 246 0.26 -8.02 -20.11
CA ALA A 246 0.07 -9.46 -19.92
C ALA A 246 0.14 -9.88 -18.45
N ASN A 247 0.76 -9.08 -17.58
CA ASN A 247 0.84 -9.37 -16.14
C ASN A 247 -0.33 -8.76 -15.38
N SER A 248 -1.12 -9.62 -14.72
CA SER A 248 -2.01 -9.17 -13.64
C SER A 248 -1.27 -9.17 -12.30
N PHE A 249 -1.59 -8.20 -11.45
CA PHE A 249 -1.07 -8.15 -10.08
C PHE A 249 -2.15 -7.75 -9.10
N THR A 250 -2.01 -8.23 -7.88
CA THR A 250 -2.91 -7.96 -6.76
C THR A 250 -2.99 -6.46 -6.43
N PRO A 251 -4.15 -5.94 -5.98
CA PRO A 251 -4.32 -4.51 -5.74
C PRO A 251 -3.38 -3.96 -4.66
N TRP A 252 -3.17 -4.69 -3.56
CA TRP A 252 -2.29 -4.25 -2.48
C TRP A 252 -0.83 -4.16 -2.95
N PHE A 253 -0.33 -5.15 -3.70
CA PHE A 253 1.05 -5.13 -4.18
C PHE A 253 1.30 -3.97 -5.17
N LYS A 254 0.35 -3.67 -6.07
CA LYS A 254 0.44 -2.46 -6.92
C LYS A 254 0.52 -1.17 -6.10
N LEU A 255 -0.25 -1.05 -5.03
CA LEU A 255 -0.29 0.13 -4.18
C LEU A 255 0.99 0.25 -3.33
N ILE A 256 1.42 -0.83 -2.68
CA ILE A 256 2.67 -0.90 -1.90
C ILE A 256 3.87 -0.62 -2.82
N ALA A 257 3.89 -1.18 -4.04
CA ALA A 257 4.92 -0.93 -5.04
C ALA A 257 5.05 0.57 -5.36
N ARG A 258 3.93 1.18 -5.75
CA ARG A 258 3.84 2.60 -6.17
C ARG A 258 4.26 3.58 -5.09
N ASP A 259 3.77 3.38 -3.86
CA ASP A 259 3.85 4.40 -2.81
C ASP A 259 5.05 4.20 -1.85
N PHE A 260 5.58 2.98 -1.73
CA PHE A 260 6.57 2.66 -0.68
C PHE A 260 7.74 1.78 -1.13
N LEU A 261 7.46 0.59 -1.71
CA LEU A 261 8.44 -0.48 -1.94
C LEU A 261 9.69 0.01 -2.66
N PHE A 262 9.51 0.76 -3.76
CA PHE A 262 10.66 1.20 -4.56
C PHE A 262 11.61 2.12 -3.79
N GLY A 263 11.10 2.96 -2.87
CA GLY A 263 11.94 3.80 -2.01
C GLY A 263 12.61 3.00 -0.89
N TRP A 264 11.89 2.06 -0.27
CA TRP A 264 12.47 1.14 0.72
C TRP A 264 13.55 0.22 0.11
N TRP A 265 13.39 -0.17 -1.15
CA TRP A 265 14.36 -0.97 -1.90
C TRP A 265 15.61 -0.16 -2.25
N ASP A 266 15.49 1.13 -2.60
CA ASP A 266 16.65 2.01 -2.77
C ASP A 266 17.44 2.16 -1.46
N GLU A 267 16.75 2.39 -0.34
CA GLU A 267 17.37 2.44 0.99
C GLU A 267 18.04 1.12 1.37
N LEU A 268 17.43 -0.03 1.06
CA LEU A 268 18.01 -1.36 1.30
C LEU A 268 19.31 -1.55 0.51
N LEU A 269 19.29 -1.22 -0.79
CA LEU A 269 20.46 -1.31 -1.66
C LEU A 269 21.58 -0.33 -1.26
N ALA A 270 21.23 0.89 -0.85
CA ALA A 270 22.19 1.89 -0.40
C ALA A 270 22.86 1.54 0.94
N ARG A 271 22.21 0.71 1.77
CA ARG A 271 22.70 0.29 3.10
C ARG A 271 23.46 -1.04 3.10
N LYS A 272 23.74 -1.61 1.92
CA LYS A 272 24.51 -2.85 1.71
C LYS A 272 25.87 -2.80 2.42
N LYS A 273 26.22 -3.84 3.18
CA LYS A 273 27.50 -3.98 3.89
C LYS A 273 28.21 -5.25 3.45
N ASP A 274 29.53 -5.18 3.27
CA ASP A 274 30.37 -6.33 2.91
C ASP A 274 29.84 -7.16 1.71
N GLY A 275 29.25 -6.47 0.74
CA GLY A 275 28.66 -7.08 -0.45
C GLY A 275 27.33 -7.81 -0.21
N LYS A 276 26.72 -7.71 0.98
CA LYS A 276 25.44 -8.36 1.34
C LYS A 276 24.41 -7.36 1.84
N LEU A 277 23.14 -7.65 1.56
CA LEU A 277 22.00 -6.92 2.08
C LEU A 277 21.55 -7.51 3.42
N ASP A 278 21.11 -6.62 4.31
CA ASP A 278 20.50 -6.94 5.59
C ASP A 278 19.32 -5.98 5.81
N VAL A 279 18.11 -6.54 5.86
CA VAL A 279 16.89 -5.75 6.09
C VAL A 279 16.86 -5.04 7.44
N LYS A 280 17.64 -5.51 8.45
CA LYS A 280 17.76 -4.83 9.75
C LYS A 280 18.38 -3.44 9.62
N ALA A 281 19.09 -3.15 8.54
CA ALA A 281 19.55 -1.80 8.25
C ALA A 281 18.41 -0.80 7.97
N LEU A 282 17.18 -1.28 7.72
CA LEU A 282 15.96 -0.46 7.56
C LEU A 282 15.26 -0.14 8.90
N ALA A 283 15.75 -0.66 10.03
CA ALA A 283 15.16 -0.37 11.34
C ALA A 283 15.10 1.15 11.60
N GLY A 284 13.92 1.64 11.95
CA GLY A 284 13.67 3.08 12.17
C GLY A 284 13.57 3.95 10.92
N LEU A 285 13.58 3.37 9.71
CA LEU A 285 13.36 4.13 8.45
C LEU A 285 11.94 4.73 8.37
N VAL A 286 10.95 4.05 8.95
CA VAL A 286 9.54 4.45 8.94
C VAL A 286 9.00 4.51 10.37
N ASP A 287 8.08 5.44 10.63
CA ASP A 287 7.31 5.48 11.88
C ASP A 287 6.27 4.34 11.89
N GLY A 288 6.72 3.14 12.26
CA GLY A 288 5.87 1.95 12.39
C GLY A 288 4.84 2.01 13.53
N SER A 289 4.80 3.07 14.34
CA SER A 289 3.82 3.21 15.43
C SER A 289 2.39 3.48 14.92
N LYS A 290 2.24 3.93 13.68
CA LYS A 290 0.96 4.31 13.07
C LYS A 290 0.53 3.32 11.99
N VAL A 291 -0.78 3.25 11.79
CA VAL A 291 -1.40 2.59 10.64
C VAL A 291 -1.50 3.60 9.50
N VAL A 292 -0.88 3.31 8.36
CA VAL A 292 -0.91 4.15 7.17
C VAL A 292 -2.15 3.80 6.35
N LYS A 293 -3.19 4.64 6.38
CA LYS A 293 -4.38 4.46 5.53
C LYS A 293 -4.03 4.72 4.07
N MET A 294 -4.08 3.68 3.22
CA MET A 294 -3.91 3.83 1.78
C MET A 294 -5.21 4.33 1.15
N VAL A 295 -5.29 5.64 0.97
CA VAL A 295 -6.32 6.25 0.12
C VAL A 295 -5.92 6.03 -1.34
N GLN A 296 -6.79 5.40 -2.14
CA GLN A 296 -6.64 5.34 -3.60
C GLN A 296 -6.74 6.74 -4.23
N THR A 297 -5.63 7.47 -4.16
CA THR A 297 -5.56 8.87 -4.56
C THR A 297 -5.13 8.93 -6.02
N LEU A 298 -6.04 9.29 -6.94
CA LEU A 298 -5.66 9.60 -8.32
C LEU A 298 -4.76 10.85 -8.35
N LYS A 299 -3.44 10.63 -8.39
CA LYS A 299 -2.46 11.63 -8.84
C LYS A 299 -2.67 11.89 -10.33
N VAL A 300 -3.52 12.86 -10.64
CA VAL A 300 -3.58 13.46 -11.99
C VAL A 300 -2.31 14.30 -12.16
N VAL A 301 -1.30 13.73 -12.81
CA VAL A 301 -0.07 14.45 -13.15
C VAL A 301 -0.33 15.30 -14.40
N LEU A 302 -0.69 16.57 -14.18
CA LEU A 302 -0.76 17.57 -15.25
C LEU A 302 0.64 17.98 -15.67
N PHE A 303 1.23 17.25 -16.64
CA PHE A 303 2.44 17.72 -17.31
C PHE A 303 2.10 18.92 -18.21
N GLN A 304 2.59 20.11 -17.82
CA GLN A 304 2.61 21.28 -18.69
C GLN A 304 3.93 21.31 -19.48
N THR A 305 3.97 20.71 -20.68
CA THR A 305 4.98 21.03 -21.71
C THR A 305 4.38 20.91 -23.13
N PRO A 306 4.92 21.65 -24.13
CA PRO A 306 4.30 21.82 -25.45
C PRO A 306 4.93 20.87 -26.52
N PRO A 307 4.50 20.91 -27.79
CA PRO A 307 3.99 19.73 -28.50
C PRO A 307 5.07 18.86 -29.15
N LEU A 308 4.86 17.54 -29.11
CA LEU A 308 5.27 16.50 -30.09
C LEU A 308 4.51 15.19 -29.74
N PRO A 309 4.51 14.12 -30.56
CA PRO A 309 3.30 13.34 -30.82
C PRO A 309 2.81 12.48 -29.65
N ILE A 310 1.48 12.33 -29.61
CA ILE A 310 0.72 11.71 -28.53
C ILE A 310 1.02 10.20 -28.45
N ILE A 311 1.91 9.82 -27.52
CA ILE A 311 1.89 8.48 -26.95
C ILE A 311 0.75 8.48 -25.93
N LEU A 312 -0.39 7.89 -26.32
CA LEU A 312 -1.56 7.80 -25.47
C LEU A 312 -1.32 6.76 -24.37
N LEU A 313 -0.68 7.17 -23.26
CA LEU A 313 -0.71 6.40 -22.02
C LEU A 313 -2.18 6.24 -21.62
N ARG A 314 -2.77 5.07 -21.91
CA ARG A 314 -4.10 4.70 -21.43
C ARG A 314 -4.01 4.45 -19.93
N ILE A 315 -4.02 5.54 -19.17
CA ILE A 315 -4.55 5.55 -17.80
C ILE A 315 -5.89 4.83 -17.87
N VAL A 316 -6.08 3.79 -17.06
CA VAL A 316 -7.38 3.12 -16.92
C VAL A 316 -8.34 4.14 -16.33
N MET A 317 -9.07 4.83 -17.20
CA MET A 317 -10.17 5.69 -16.82
C MET A 317 -11.29 4.77 -16.35
N PHE A 318 -11.76 4.97 -15.11
CA PHE A 318 -12.94 4.31 -14.55
C PHE A 318 -14.27 4.80 -15.19
N PHE A 319 -14.20 5.22 -16.45
CA PHE A 319 -15.31 5.65 -17.28
C PHE A 319 -14.96 5.37 -18.75
N THR A 320 -15.90 4.82 -19.51
CA THR A 320 -15.81 4.87 -20.97
C THR A 320 -15.93 6.32 -21.44
N ALA A 321 -15.19 6.69 -22.50
CA ALA A 321 -15.30 8.02 -23.11
C ALA A 321 -16.75 8.31 -23.58
N GLU A 322 -17.49 7.27 -23.92
CA GLU A 322 -18.90 7.29 -24.30
C GLU A 322 -19.82 7.73 -23.15
N LEU A 323 -19.58 7.28 -21.91
CA LEU A 323 -20.38 7.67 -20.74
C LEU A 323 -20.25 9.17 -20.43
N LEU A 324 -19.05 9.73 -20.62
CA LEU A 324 -18.75 11.15 -20.46
C LEU A 324 -19.27 12.00 -21.64
N ALA A 325 -19.36 11.42 -22.84
CA ALA A 325 -19.87 12.08 -24.05
C ALA A 325 -21.40 12.01 -24.19
N LYS A 326 -22.08 11.09 -23.49
CA LYS A 326 -23.54 10.98 -23.46
C LYS A 326 -24.18 12.27 -22.95
N ARG A 327 -24.86 12.98 -23.85
CA ARG A 327 -25.45 14.31 -23.64
C ARG A 327 -26.62 14.31 -22.64
N ASP A 328 -27.14 13.12 -22.38
CA ASP A 328 -28.31 12.74 -21.58
C ASP A 328 -27.95 12.07 -20.24
N SER A 329 -26.68 11.69 -20.01
CA SER A 329 -26.26 11.06 -18.76
C SER A 329 -26.07 12.05 -17.61
N GLY A 330 -25.75 13.32 -17.90
CA GLY A 330 -25.43 14.36 -16.92
C GLY A 330 -24.10 14.15 -16.15
N ILE A 331 -23.50 12.95 -16.21
CA ILE A 331 -22.27 12.56 -15.51
C ILE A 331 -21.09 13.45 -15.93
N GLY A 332 -20.95 13.76 -17.23
CA GLY A 332 -19.89 14.65 -17.70
C GLY A 332 -19.95 16.05 -17.05
N LEU A 333 -21.17 16.57 -16.80
CA LEU A 333 -21.36 17.83 -16.10
C LEU A 333 -21.01 17.71 -14.61
N LEU A 334 -21.46 16.64 -13.96
CA LEU A 334 -21.18 16.33 -12.55
C LEU A 334 -19.67 16.18 -12.30
N TRP A 335 -18.98 15.46 -13.18
CA TRP A 335 -17.53 15.27 -13.19
C TRP A 335 -16.79 16.59 -13.37
N MET A 336 -17.19 17.41 -14.35
CA MET A 336 -16.59 18.74 -14.54
C MET A 336 -16.84 19.65 -13.31
N ALA A 337 -18.04 19.66 -12.73
CA ALA A 337 -18.32 20.44 -11.53
C ALA A 337 -17.46 20.01 -10.32
N ALA A 338 -17.30 18.70 -10.11
CA ALA A 338 -16.49 18.13 -9.04
C ALA A 338 -14.97 18.35 -9.23
N THR A 339 -14.49 18.45 -10.47
CA THR A 339 -13.04 18.52 -10.78
C THR A 339 -12.50 19.91 -11.11
N LEU A 340 -13.33 20.83 -11.59
CA LEU A 340 -12.90 22.17 -12.02
C LEU A 340 -12.66 23.16 -10.87
N GLY A 341 -13.22 22.91 -9.69
CA GLY A 341 -13.06 23.77 -8.51
C GLY A 341 -13.75 25.15 -8.64
N LYS A 342 -13.83 25.87 -7.50
CA LYS A 342 -14.64 27.11 -7.38
C LYS A 342 -14.29 28.20 -8.41
N THR A 343 -13.04 28.28 -8.85
CA THR A 343 -12.55 29.32 -9.78
C THR A 343 -12.85 29.04 -11.26
N SER A 344 -13.20 27.81 -11.65
CA SER A 344 -13.45 27.45 -13.05
C SER A 344 -14.91 27.10 -13.37
N ILE A 345 -15.84 27.31 -12.43
CA ILE A 345 -17.30 27.10 -12.63
C ILE A 345 -17.84 27.87 -13.84
N GLY A 346 -17.28 29.04 -14.16
CA GLY A 346 -17.65 29.81 -15.35
C GLY A 346 -17.41 29.12 -16.70
N LYS A 347 -16.71 27.97 -16.73
CA LYS A 347 -16.54 27.13 -17.93
C LYS A 347 -17.69 26.14 -18.16
N LEU A 348 -18.63 26.02 -17.21
CA LEU A 348 -19.80 25.15 -17.33
C LEU A 348 -20.94 25.90 -18.04
N ASN A 349 -21.57 25.26 -19.01
CA ASN A 349 -22.71 25.86 -19.72
C ASN A 349 -23.94 25.93 -18.78
N ARG A 350 -24.39 27.16 -18.47
CA ARG A 350 -25.54 27.43 -17.60
C ARG A 350 -26.81 26.67 -18.00
N ARG A 351 -27.06 26.46 -19.31
CA ARG A 351 -28.23 25.69 -19.79
C ARG A 351 -28.15 24.23 -19.33
N ASN A 352 -26.97 23.61 -19.38
CA ASN A 352 -26.77 22.22 -19.00
C ASN A 352 -26.91 22.00 -17.49
N ILE A 353 -26.50 22.99 -16.68
CA ILE A 353 -26.70 22.98 -15.21
C ILE A 353 -28.20 23.02 -14.89
N LEU A 354 -28.95 23.92 -15.52
CA LEU A 354 -30.38 24.09 -15.27
C LEU A 354 -31.24 22.93 -15.80
N SER A 355 -30.73 22.14 -16.74
CA SER A 355 -31.40 20.95 -17.28
C SER A 355 -30.96 19.62 -16.64
N ALA A 356 -30.11 19.64 -15.61
CA ALA A 356 -29.62 18.44 -14.97
C ALA A 356 -30.71 17.81 -14.08
N ASN A 357 -31.05 16.53 -14.33
CA ASN A 357 -31.92 15.77 -13.43
C ASN A 357 -31.11 15.32 -12.20
N ILE A 358 -31.23 16.08 -11.11
CA ILE A 358 -30.49 15.85 -9.87
C ILE A 358 -30.81 14.48 -9.27
N THR A 359 -32.08 14.06 -9.24
CA THR A 359 -32.51 12.77 -8.68
C THR A 359 -31.80 11.60 -9.37
N LYS A 360 -31.80 11.58 -10.71
CA LYS A 360 -31.12 10.54 -11.50
C LYS A 360 -29.60 10.54 -11.32
N LEU A 361 -29.00 11.70 -11.05
CA LEU A 361 -27.58 11.81 -10.74
C LEU A 361 -27.25 11.31 -9.32
N CYS A 362 -28.15 11.53 -8.35
CA CYS A 362 -28.01 11.00 -6.99
C CYS A 362 -28.16 9.48 -6.96
N GLU A 363 -29.17 8.92 -7.65
CA GLU A 363 -29.35 7.47 -7.82
C GLU A 363 -28.09 6.83 -8.41
N LEU A 364 -27.54 7.40 -9.49
CA LEU A 364 -26.36 6.88 -10.16
C LEU A 364 -25.06 7.01 -9.32
N VAL A 365 -25.00 7.95 -8.37
CA VAL A 365 -23.88 8.06 -7.41
C VAL A 365 -24.04 7.08 -6.24
N ALA A 366 -25.27 6.78 -5.83
CA ALA A 366 -25.56 5.83 -4.76
C ALA A 366 -25.41 4.36 -5.22
N GLU A 367 -25.91 4.04 -6.41
CA GLU A 367 -25.91 2.68 -6.99
C GLU A 367 -25.38 2.72 -8.44
N PRO A 368 -24.06 2.86 -8.62
CA PRO A 368 -23.49 2.96 -9.96
C PRO A 368 -23.38 1.58 -10.64
N ALA A 369 -23.84 1.50 -11.88
CA ALA A 369 -23.69 0.30 -12.73
C ALA A 369 -22.24 0.03 -13.17
N GLU A 370 -21.34 1.01 -13.06
CA GLU A 370 -19.89 0.90 -13.34
C GLU A 370 -19.09 1.60 -12.22
N PRO A 371 -17.92 1.10 -11.76
CA PRO A 371 -17.25 1.63 -10.56
C PRO A 371 -16.87 3.13 -10.65
N LEU A 372 -17.42 3.96 -9.76
CA LEU A 372 -17.13 5.40 -9.72
C LEU A 372 -15.79 5.71 -9.04
N ALA A 373 -15.02 6.62 -9.63
CA ALA A 373 -13.79 7.12 -9.02
C ALA A 373 -14.08 7.94 -7.74
N LEU A 374 -13.43 7.58 -6.63
CA LEU A 374 -13.51 8.19 -5.29
C LEU A 374 -13.45 9.74 -5.24
N ARG A 375 -12.86 10.37 -6.25
CA ARG A 375 -12.75 11.84 -6.37
C ARG A 375 -14.07 12.51 -6.78
N LEU A 376 -15.00 11.78 -7.41
CA LEU A 376 -16.35 12.26 -7.70
C LEU A 376 -17.17 12.27 -6.40
N SER A 377 -17.23 11.14 -5.71
CA SER A 377 -17.98 10.96 -4.45
C SER A 377 -17.54 11.96 -3.38
N SER A 378 -16.22 12.13 -3.17
CA SER A 378 -15.68 13.01 -2.12
C SER A 378 -15.89 14.51 -2.36
N ASN A 379 -16.10 14.96 -3.61
CA ASN A 379 -16.41 16.36 -3.90
C ASN A 379 -17.92 16.66 -3.93
N LEU A 380 -18.76 15.63 -4.12
CA LEU A 380 -20.23 15.77 -4.14
C LEU A 380 -20.86 15.70 -2.74
N LEU A 381 -20.22 15.02 -1.79
CA LEU A 381 -20.69 14.89 -0.41
C LEU A 381 -20.38 16.12 0.48
N VAL A 382 -19.83 17.20 -0.08
CA VAL A 382 -19.62 18.47 0.64
C VAL A 382 -20.96 19.21 0.79
N GLY A 383 -21.74 18.82 1.79
CA GLY A 383 -22.95 19.56 2.19
C GLY A 383 -24.19 18.73 2.55
N VAL A 384 -24.11 17.40 2.61
CA VAL A 384 -25.20 16.57 3.16
C VAL A 384 -24.94 16.37 4.66
N VAL A 385 -25.87 16.85 5.48
CA VAL A 385 -25.93 16.67 6.95
C VAL A 385 -27.13 15.79 7.27
#